data_AF-A0A916MUQ0-F1
#
_entry.id   AF-A0A916MUQ0-F1
#
_cell.length_a   1.000
_cell.length_b   1.000
_cell.length_c   1.000
_cell.angle_alpha   90.00
_cell.angle_beta   90.00
_cell.angle_gamma   90.00
#
_symmetry.space_group_name_H-M   'P 1'
#
loop_
_entity.id
_entity.type
_entity.pdbx_description
1 polymer ?
#
loop_
_entity_poly.entity_id
_entity_poly.type
_entity_poly.pdbx_seq_one_letter_code
_entity_poly.pdbx_strand_id
1 'polypeptide(L)'
;MTVKKDYVRPLDLKHGRVDMNHGAGGRASMQLIEEVFARAFDNEFLRQGNDGALLPVPPELLEGGRLVMSTDGHVVSPLFFAGGDLGCLAVHGTVNDVAMLGARPLYLAASFILEEGFALAELKRVVDSMAAASRAAGVPVVTGDTKVVEKGKGDGCFIATTGVGVVPAGESVGGANARPGDVLLLSGTIGEHGVAVLSRRESLQFETEVVSDTAALHTLVAAMLAAAPPGAVHVLRDPTRGGLGTTLNEIARQSGVGMLIDEAAIPMQPQVEAACELLGLDPLYIANEGKLVAAVAPQAAEAVLAAMRAHPLGANAARIGEVIEDEHRFVQMATRFGGRRVVDWLSGEPLPRIC
;
A
#
# COMPACT_ATOMS: atom_id res chain seq x y z
N MET A 1 -40.60 -0.69 -11.38
CA MET A 1 -41.64 0.12 -10.69
C MET A 1 -40.98 1.41 -10.20
N THR A 2 -41.28 2.53 -10.84
CA THR A 2 -40.71 3.85 -10.54
C THR A 2 -41.30 4.38 -9.23
N VAL A 3 -40.57 4.19 -8.13
CA VAL A 3 -40.88 4.83 -6.85
C VAL A 3 -40.65 6.34 -7.02
N LYS A 4 -41.63 7.16 -6.63
CA LYS A 4 -41.51 8.63 -6.64
C LYS A 4 -40.24 9.04 -5.87
N LYS A 5 -39.48 9.97 -6.44
CA LYS A 5 -38.19 10.50 -5.92
C LYS A 5 -38.26 11.06 -4.48
N ASP A 6 -39.45 11.22 -3.91
CA ASP A 6 -39.70 11.96 -2.67
C ASP A 6 -40.20 11.10 -1.49
N TYR A 7 -40.15 9.77 -1.55
CA TYR A 7 -40.65 8.90 -0.46
C TYR A 7 -39.56 8.27 0.43
N VAL A 8 -38.28 8.42 0.07
CA VAL A 8 -37.15 7.92 0.86
C VAL A 8 -36.41 9.12 1.44
N ARG A 9 -36.34 9.20 2.77
CA ARG A 9 -35.59 10.24 3.46
C ARG A 9 -34.10 10.02 3.19
N PRO A 10 -33.33 11.04 2.75
CA PRO A 10 -31.88 10.91 2.56
C PRO A 10 -31.17 10.42 3.83
N LEU A 11 -30.02 9.78 3.67
CA LEU A 11 -29.20 9.36 4.81
C LEU A 11 -28.79 10.58 5.63
N ASP A 12 -28.92 10.47 6.95
CA ASP A 12 -28.37 11.46 7.87
C ASP A 12 -26.86 11.24 8.00
N LEU A 13 -26.09 11.77 7.04
CA LEU A 13 -24.63 11.66 7.04
C LEU A 13 -23.95 12.50 8.14
N LYS A 14 -24.70 13.26 8.94
CA LYS A 14 -24.15 14.08 10.04
C LYS A 14 -24.27 13.39 11.38
N HIS A 15 -25.42 12.79 11.67
CA HIS A 15 -25.72 12.19 12.97
C HIS A 15 -26.14 10.73 12.90
N GLY A 16 -26.38 10.21 11.69
CA GLY A 16 -26.80 8.83 11.47
C GLY A 16 -25.68 7.82 11.73
N ARG A 17 -26.11 6.58 11.91
CA ARG A 17 -25.25 5.43 12.16
C ARG A 17 -25.56 4.31 11.16
N VAL A 18 -24.57 3.47 10.91
CA VAL A 18 -24.75 2.22 10.17
C VAL A 18 -25.71 1.34 10.97
N ASP A 19 -26.76 0.86 10.33
CA ASP A 19 -27.75 -0.07 10.86
C ASP A 19 -27.62 -1.40 10.12
N MET A 20 -28.03 -2.52 10.76
CA MET A 20 -27.99 -3.85 10.14
C MET A 20 -28.72 -3.91 8.80
N ASN A 21 -29.78 -3.11 8.60
CA ASN A 21 -30.51 -3.05 7.34
C ASN A 21 -29.67 -2.51 6.17
N HIS A 22 -28.60 -1.75 6.43
CA HIS A 22 -27.67 -1.33 5.38
C HIS A 22 -26.86 -2.50 4.80
N GLY A 23 -26.74 -3.62 5.53
CA GLY A 23 -26.06 -4.84 5.05
C GLY A 23 -27.01 -5.96 4.58
N ALA A 24 -28.33 -5.72 4.58
CA ALA A 24 -29.34 -6.77 4.36
C ALA A 24 -29.73 -7.02 2.89
N GLY A 25 -29.16 -6.27 1.93
CA GLY A 25 -29.48 -6.39 0.50
C GLY A 25 -30.83 -5.76 0.10
N GLY A 26 -31.44 -4.99 1.00
CA GLY A 26 -32.74 -4.33 0.78
C GLY A 26 -32.62 -2.88 0.31
N ARG A 27 -33.71 -2.12 0.49
CA ARG A 27 -33.78 -0.69 0.12
C ARG A 27 -32.74 0.17 0.84
N ALA A 28 -32.49 -0.11 2.13
CA ALA A 28 -31.51 0.61 2.92
C ALA A 28 -30.07 0.34 2.41
N SER A 29 -29.75 -0.89 2.02
CA SER A 29 -28.49 -1.21 1.35
C SER A 29 -28.32 -0.44 0.04
N MET A 30 -29.36 -0.44 -0.82
CA MET A 30 -29.33 0.30 -2.08
C MET A 30 -29.13 1.80 -1.85
N GLN A 31 -29.80 2.36 -0.85
CA GLN A 31 -29.66 3.77 -0.49
C GLN A 31 -28.22 4.10 -0.04
N LEU A 32 -27.60 3.25 0.78
CA LEU A 32 -26.19 3.43 1.19
C LEU A 32 -25.26 3.37 -0.02
N ILE A 33 -25.49 2.42 -0.94
CA ILE A 33 -24.75 2.31 -2.19
C ILE A 33 -24.89 3.59 -3.02
N GLU A 34 -26.12 4.05 -3.29
CA GLU A 34 -26.38 5.21 -4.15
C GLU A 34 -25.85 6.52 -3.54
N GLU A 35 -26.11 6.78 -2.26
CA GLU A 35 -25.83 8.08 -1.63
C GLU A 35 -24.39 8.23 -1.14
N VAL A 36 -23.70 7.13 -0.83
CA VAL A 36 -22.31 7.14 -0.31
C VAL A 36 -21.34 6.61 -1.36
N PHE A 37 -21.45 5.33 -1.75
CA PHE A 37 -20.42 4.65 -2.54
C PHE A 37 -20.44 5.04 -4.02
N ALA A 38 -21.56 4.81 -4.72
CA ALA A 38 -21.70 5.07 -6.15
C ALA A 38 -21.49 6.55 -6.49
N ARG A 39 -21.92 7.46 -5.59
CA ARG A 39 -21.67 8.89 -5.73
C ARG A 39 -20.18 9.25 -5.64
N ALA A 40 -19.44 8.63 -4.73
CA ALA A 40 -18.02 8.94 -4.52
C ALA A 40 -17.12 8.31 -5.61
N PHE A 41 -17.46 7.09 -6.03
CA PHE A 41 -16.69 6.28 -6.98
C PHE A 41 -17.21 6.36 -8.42
N ASP A 42 -18.09 7.31 -8.76
CA ASP A 42 -18.77 7.37 -10.06
C ASP A 42 -17.83 7.23 -11.27
N ASN A 43 -18.07 6.20 -12.07
CA ASN A 43 -17.38 5.94 -13.34
C ASN A 43 -18.25 5.03 -14.23
N GLU A 44 -17.88 4.90 -15.50
CA GLU A 44 -18.69 4.15 -16.48
C GLU A 44 -18.82 2.66 -16.18
N PHE A 45 -17.84 2.06 -15.52
CA PHE A 45 -17.85 0.63 -15.17
C PHE A 45 -18.75 0.38 -13.97
N LEU A 46 -18.63 1.18 -12.91
CA LEU A 46 -19.49 1.06 -11.72
C LEU A 46 -20.97 1.34 -12.04
N ARG A 47 -21.25 2.28 -12.95
CA ARG A 47 -22.60 2.60 -13.42
C ARG A 47 -23.33 1.43 -14.11
N GLN A 48 -22.61 0.38 -14.51
CA GLN A 48 -23.23 -0.82 -15.07
C GLN A 48 -24.14 -1.51 -14.04
N GLY A 49 -23.81 -1.44 -12.74
CA GLY A 49 -24.67 -1.90 -11.65
C GLY A 49 -25.03 -3.39 -11.67
N ASN A 50 -24.22 -4.22 -12.33
CA ASN A 50 -24.40 -5.67 -12.41
C ASN A 50 -23.66 -6.38 -11.24
N ASP A 51 -23.75 -7.72 -11.17
CA ASP A 51 -23.02 -8.55 -10.19
C ASP A 51 -21.49 -8.45 -10.30
N GLY A 52 -20.98 -7.84 -11.37
CA GLY A 52 -19.57 -7.51 -11.56
C GLY A 52 -19.38 -6.44 -12.63
N ALA A 53 -18.17 -5.89 -12.70
CA ALA A 53 -17.80 -4.93 -13.73
C ALA A 53 -17.37 -5.65 -15.01
N LEU A 54 -17.98 -5.29 -16.15
CA LEU A 54 -17.48 -5.70 -17.45
C LEU A 54 -16.41 -4.71 -17.91
N LEU A 55 -15.18 -5.21 -18.06
CA LEU A 55 -13.98 -4.41 -18.35
C LEU A 55 -13.45 -4.71 -19.76
N PRO A 56 -12.96 -3.70 -20.49
CA PRO A 56 -12.35 -3.92 -21.79
C PRO A 56 -11.02 -4.67 -21.64
N VAL A 57 -10.67 -5.47 -22.66
CA VAL A 57 -9.36 -6.14 -22.72
C VAL A 57 -8.27 -5.07 -22.92
N PRO A 58 -7.28 -4.95 -22.02
CA PRO A 58 -6.16 -4.02 -22.21
C PRO A 58 -5.35 -4.36 -23.46
N PRO A 59 -4.95 -3.36 -24.29
CA PRO A 59 -4.16 -3.61 -25.50
C PRO A 59 -2.87 -4.39 -25.23
N GLU A 60 -2.22 -4.13 -24.10
CA GLU A 60 -0.96 -4.79 -23.74
C GLU A 60 -1.11 -6.31 -23.63
N LEU A 61 -2.30 -6.83 -23.27
CA LEU A 61 -2.53 -8.28 -23.26
C LEU A 61 -2.52 -8.89 -24.66
N LEU A 62 -2.91 -8.12 -25.69
CA LEU A 62 -2.86 -8.56 -27.08
C LEU A 62 -1.42 -8.56 -27.61
N GLU A 63 -0.53 -7.81 -26.98
CA GLU A 63 0.89 -7.68 -27.32
C GLU A 63 1.80 -8.62 -26.49
N GLY A 64 1.22 -9.60 -25.79
CA GLY A 64 1.97 -10.56 -24.97
C GLY A 64 2.22 -10.11 -23.53
N GLY A 65 1.57 -9.05 -23.08
CA GLY A 65 1.49 -8.66 -21.67
C GLY A 65 0.74 -9.68 -20.82
N ARG A 66 0.82 -9.52 -19.50
CA ARG A 66 0.21 -10.44 -18.53
C ARG A 66 -0.66 -9.70 -17.54
N LEU A 67 -1.75 -10.33 -17.12
CA LEU A 67 -2.61 -9.80 -16.08
C LEU A 67 -1.98 -10.04 -14.70
N VAL A 68 -2.09 -9.06 -13.83
CA VAL A 68 -1.74 -9.15 -12.41
C VAL A 68 -2.96 -8.86 -11.57
N MET A 69 -3.09 -9.57 -10.46
CA MET A 69 -4.12 -9.36 -9.46
C MET A 69 -3.48 -9.42 -8.07
N SER A 70 -3.76 -8.42 -7.22
CA SER A 70 -3.44 -8.44 -5.79
C SER A 70 -4.69 -8.18 -4.97
N THR A 71 -4.69 -8.63 -3.72
CA THR A 71 -5.73 -8.28 -2.76
C THR A 71 -5.14 -8.07 -1.39
N ASP A 72 -5.66 -7.10 -0.66
CA ASP A 72 -5.26 -6.87 0.72
C ASP A 72 -6.43 -6.44 1.61
N GLY A 73 -6.32 -6.74 2.89
CA GLY A 73 -7.29 -6.39 3.93
C GLY A 73 -6.70 -5.35 4.87
N HIS A 74 -7.38 -4.21 4.98
CA HIS A 74 -6.94 -3.04 5.72
C HIS A 74 -7.70 -2.94 7.04
N VAL A 75 -6.97 -2.98 8.14
CA VAL A 75 -7.49 -3.05 9.51
C VAL A 75 -6.83 -2.06 10.47
N VAL A 76 -6.13 -1.06 9.93
CA VAL A 76 -5.43 -0.01 10.65
C VAL A 76 -6.26 0.57 11.80
N SER A 77 -5.59 0.85 12.92
CA SER A 77 -6.18 1.54 14.06
C SER A 77 -5.21 2.61 14.59
N PRO A 78 -5.63 3.85 14.84
CA PRO A 78 -6.95 4.42 14.55
C PRO A 78 -7.23 4.52 13.05
N LEU A 79 -8.50 4.66 12.66
CA LEU A 79 -8.91 4.79 11.25
C LEU A 79 -8.38 6.06 10.57
N PHE A 80 -8.04 7.08 11.36
CA PHE A 80 -7.52 8.37 10.90
C PHE A 80 -6.24 8.70 11.66
N PHE A 81 -5.17 9.00 10.95
CA PHE A 81 -3.84 9.28 11.50
C PHE A 81 -3.19 10.46 10.76
N ALA A 82 -2.04 10.91 11.24
CA ALA A 82 -1.31 11.98 10.57
C ALA A 82 -0.90 11.50 9.17
N GLY A 83 -1.30 12.21 8.12
CA GLY A 83 -0.93 11.90 6.73
C GLY A 83 -1.86 10.96 5.97
N GLY A 84 -2.84 10.33 6.65
CA GLY A 84 -3.72 9.41 5.97
C GLY A 84 -4.84 8.85 6.83
N ASP A 85 -5.59 7.95 6.23
CA ASP A 85 -6.69 7.24 6.84
C ASP A 85 -6.90 5.89 6.15
N LEU A 86 -7.79 5.07 6.69
CA LEU A 86 -8.16 3.76 6.16
C LEU A 86 -8.53 3.80 4.66
N GLY A 87 -9.15 4.88 4.19
CA GLY A 87 -9.64 5.01 2.82
C GLY A 87 -8.52 5.18 1.80
N CYS A 88 -7.61 6.15 2.03
CA CYS A 88 -6.47 6.32 1.13
C CYS A 88 -5.49 5.15 1.22
N LEU A 89 -5.30 4.58 2.42
CA LEU A 89 -4.45 3.41 2.64
C LEU A 89 -4.92 2.22 1.79
N ALA A 90 -6.23 1.94 1.78
CA ALA A 90 -6.79 0.83 1.01
C ALA A 90 -6.54 0.95 -0.50
N VAL A 91 -6.51 2.18 -1.03
CA VAL A 91 -6.15 2.41 -2.44
C VAL A 91 -4.65 2.26 -2.63
N HIS A 92 -3.85 2.98 -1.83
CA HIS A 92 -2.41 3.06 -2.01
C HIS A 92 -1.75 1.69 -1.90
N GLY A 93 -2.04 0.92 -0.84
CA GLY A 93 -1.45 -0.40 -0.62
C GLY A 93 -1.72 -1.36 -1.78
N THR A 94 -2.98 -1.49 -2.20
CA THR A 94 -3.32 -2.40 -3.32
C THR A 94 -2.80 -1.92 -4.67
N VAL A 95 -2.72 -0.59 -4.90
CA VAL A 95 -2.07 -0.03 -6.09
C VAL A 95 -0.57 -0.33 -6.08
N ASN A 96 0.06 -0.27 -4.91
CA ASN A 96 1.49 -0.55 -4.72
C ASN A 96 1.78 -2.02 -4.99
N ASP A 97 1.03 -2.96 -4.42
CA ASP A 97 1.17 -4.39 -4.69
C ASP A 97 1.17 -4.72 -6.19
N VAL A 98 0.20 -4.16 -6.92
CA VAL A 98 0.11 -4.36 -8.38
C VAL A 98 1.34 -3.77 -9.07
N ALA A 99 1.76 -2.57 -8.66
CA ALA A 99 2.96 -1.93 -9.20
C ALA A 99 4.25 -2.69 -8.86
N MET A 100 4.35 -3.38 -7.72
CA MET A 100 5.52 -4.17 -7.33
C MET A 100 5.76 -5.38 -8.25
N LEU A 101 4.78 -5.75 -9.08
CA LEU A 101 4.97 -6.74 -10.14
C LEU A 101 5.38 -6.12 -11.49
N GLY A 102 5.78 -4.84 -11.49
CA GLY A 102 6.07 -4.07 -12.70
C GLY A 102 4.82 -3.80 -13.54
N ALA A 103 3.63 -3.95 -12.96
CA ALA A 103 2.37 -3.78 -13.68
C ALA A 103 1.91 -2.31 -13.62
N ARG A 104 1.20 -1.89 -14.68
CA ARG A 104 0.36 -0.69 -14.65
C ARG A 104 -0.99 -1.04 -14.02
N PRO A 105 -1.35 -0.49 -12.86
CA PRO A 105 -2.66 -0.71 -12.25
C PRO A 105 -3.76 -0.15 -13.14
N LEU A 106 -4.89 -0.85 -13.21
CA LEU A 106 -6.02 -0.50 -14.08
C LEU A 106 -7.29 -0.24 -13.29
N TYR A 107 -7.63 -1.14 -12.37
CA TYR A 107 -8.92 -1.14 -11.70
C TYR A 107 -8.80 -1.64 -10.26
N LEU A 108 -9.70 -1.16 -9.40
CA LEU A 108 -9.88 -1.65 -8.04
C LEU A 108 -11.29 -2.21 -7.83
N ALA A 109 -11.41 -3.25 -7.02
CA ALA A 109 -12.63 -3.65 -6.34
C ALA A 109 -12.51 -3.32 -4.85
N ALA A 110 -13.61 -2.95 -4.21
CA ALA A 110 -13.63 -2.56 -2.80
C ALA A 110 -14.76 -3.24 -2.02
N SER A 111 -14.42 -4.03 -1.01
CA SER A 111 -15.37 -4.66 -0.10
C SER A 111 -15.27 -4.03 1.29
N PHE A 112 -16.41 -3.58 1.82
CA PHE A 112 -16.50 -2.96 3.14
C PHE A 112 -17.15 -3.92 4.13
N ILE A 113 -16.52 -4.09 5.30
CA ILE A 113 -17.13 -4.73 6.46
C ILE A 113 -17.31 -3.66 7.53
N LEU A 114 -18.56 -3.31 7.79
CA LEU A 114 -18.95 -2.24 8.70
C LEU A 114 -19.55 -2.82 9.97
N GLU A 115 -19.26 -2.20 11.11
CA GLU A 115 -19.91 -2.53 12.36
C GLU A 115 -21.23 -1.74 12.51
N GLU A 116 -22.29 -2.40 12.96
CA GLU A 116 -23.51 -1.73 13.39
C GLU A 116 -23.21 -0.65 14.45
N GLY A 117 -23.72 0.55 14.23
CA GLY A 117 -23.47 1.70 15.07
C GLY A 117 -22.31 2.58 14.61
N PHE A 118 -21.50 2.16 13.62
CA PHE A 118 -20.45 3.01 13.06
C PHE A 118 -21.03 4.31 12.50
N ALA A 119 -20.33 5.44 12.68
CA ALA A 119 -20.89 6.74 12.31
C ALA A 119 -20.91 6.91 10.78
N LEU A 120 -22.06 7.27 10.20
CA LEU A 120 -22.17 7.52 8.75
C LEU A 120 -21.27 8.69 8.31
N ALA A 121 -21.04 9.67 9.20
CA ALA A 121 -20.11 10.76 8.96
C ALA A 121 -18.66 10.26 8.77
N GLU A 122 -18.24 9.27 9.57
CA GLU A 122 -16.88 8.70 9.47
C GLU A 122 -16.76 7.79 8.26
N LEU A 123 -17.77 6.94 7.98
CA LEU A 123 -17.84 6.17 6.74
C LEU A 123 -17.72 7.08 5.51
N LYS A 124 -18.47 8.18 5.49
CA LYS A 124 -18.41 9.14 4.39
C LYS A 124 -17.00 9.72 4.21
N ARG A 125 -16.33 10.06 5.32
CA ARG A 125 -14.94 10.58 5.27
C ARG A 125 -13.96 9.55 4.70
N VAL A 126 -14.07 8.29 5.13
CA VAL A 126 -13.25 7.18 4.60
C VAL A 126 -13.50 7.00 3.10
N VAL A 127 -14.77 6.96 2.67
CA VAL A 127 -15.14 6.79 1.26
C VAL A 127 -14.70 7.98 0.40
N ASP A 128 -14.85 9.22 0.89
CA ASP A 128 -14.38 10.41 0.18
C ASP A 128 -12.86 10.39 -0.01
N SER A 129 -12.11 9.96 1.03
CA SER A 129 -10.64 9.82 1.00
C SER A 129 -10.20 8.74 0.00
N MET A 130 -10.83 7.57 0.07
CA MET A 130 -10.62 6.48 -0.90
C MET A 130 -10.88 6.95 -2.34
N ALA A 131 -11.95 7.69 -2.57
CA ALA A 131 -12.29 8.21 -3.89
C ALA A 131 -11.28 9.26 -4.38
N ALA A 132 -10.76 10.10 -3.47
CA ALA A 132 -9.71 11.07 -3.79
C ALA A 132 -8.40 10.37 -4.17
N ALA A 133 -7.98 9.36 -3.40
CA ALA A 133 -6.80 8.56 -3.69
C ALA A 133 -6.92 7.81 -5.02
N SER A 134 -8.07 7.17 -5.28
CA SER A 134 -8.36 6.45 -6.53
C SER A 134 -8.29 7.39 -7.75
N ARG A 135 -8.87 8.60 -7.65
CA ARG A 135 -8.78 9.62 -8.71
C ARG A 135 -7.36 10.13 -8.90
N ALA A 136 -6.63 10.38 -7.81
CA ALA A 136 -5.25 10.85 -7.88
C ALA A 136 -4.32 9.81 -8.54
N ALA A 137 -4.56 8.53 -8.27
CA ALA A 137 -3.84 7.43 -8.92
C ALA A 137 -4.33 7.14 -10.35
N GLY A 138 -5.49 7.64 -10.76
CA GLY A 138 -6.10 7.29 -12.05
C GLY A 138 -6.55 5.83 -12.14
N VAL A 139 -6.81 5.19 -10.99
CA VAL A 139 -7.22 3.77 -10.90
C VAL A 139 -8.62 3.69 -10.30
N PRO A 140 -9.69 3.60 -11.12
CA PRO A 140 -11.06 3.66 -10.62
C PRO A 140 -11.47 2.41 -9.83
N VAL A 141 -12.33 2.62 -8.83
CA VAL A 141 -13.07 1.54 -8.16
C VAL A 141 -14.26 1.14 -9.03
N VAL A 142 -14.22 -0.06 -9.62
CA VAL A 142 -15.19 -0.48 -10.65
C VAL A 142 -16.28 -1.40 -10.13
N THR A 143 -16.08 -2.03 -8.98
CA THR A 143 -17.06 -2.91 -8.33
C THR A 143 -16.82 -2.91 -6.82
N GLY A 144 -17.78 -3.40 -6.05
CA GLY A 144 -17.62 -3.50 -4.62
C GLY A 144 -18.69 -4.30 -3.90
N ASP A 145 -18.51 -4.43 -2.59
CA ASP A 145 -19.42 -5.12 -1.70
C ASP A 145 -19.55 -4.35 -0.37
N THR A 146 -20.67 -4.54 0.32
CA THR A 146 -20.87 -3.99 1.66
C THR A 146 -21.54 -5.04 2.55
N LYS A 147 -20.92 -5.30 3.69
CA LYS A 147 -21.45 -6.13 4.78
C LYS A 147 -21.54 -5.32 6.05
N VAL A 148 -22.60 -5.57 6.82
CA VAL A 148 -22.76 -5.01 8.16
C VAL A 148 -22.78 -6.17 9.14
N VAL A 149 -21.89 -6.14 10.12
CA VAL A 149 -21.83 -7.09 11.23
C VAL A 149 -22.42 -6.47 12.49
N GLU A 150 -22.90 -7.32 13.41
CA GLU A 150 -23.50 -6.85 14.65
C GLU A 150 -22.51 -6.06 15.51
N LYS A 151 -23.04 -5.18 16.34
CA LYS A 151 -22.23 -4.43 17.30
C LYS A 151 -21.38 -5.35 18.18
N GLY A 152 -20.09 -5.03 18.30
CA GLY A 152 -19.07 -5.82 19.00
C GLY A 152 -18.50 -6.99 18.19
N LYS A 153 -18.88 -7.15 16.92
CA LYS A 153 -18.33 -8.17 16.00
C LYS A 153 -17.39 -7.59 14.94
N GLY A 154 -17.23 -6.27 14.92
CA GLY A 154 -16.21 -5.55 14.16
C GLY A 154 -15.56 -4.49 15.05
N ASP A 155 -14.66 -3.70 14.48
CA ASP A 155 -14.09 -2.51 15.14
C ASP A 155 -14.26 -1.29 14.22
N GLY A 156 -15.52 -0.86 14.06
CA GLY A 156 -15.90 0.24 13.19
C GLY A 156 -15.97 -0.13 11.70
N CYS A 157 -14.82 -0.18 11.01
CA CYS A 157 -14.75 -0.34 9.56
C CYS A 157 -13.49 -1.09 9.13
N PHE A 158 -13.65 -2.12 8.31
CA PHE A 158 -12.57 -2.78 7.58
C PHE A 158 -12.83 -2.68 6.08
N ILE A 159 -11.75 -2.58 5.30
CA ILE A 159 -11.83 -2.55 3.83
C ILE A 159 -10.96 -3.67 3.31
N ALA A 160 -11.46 -4.46 2.37
CA ALA A 160 -10.64 -5.29 1.52
C ALA A 160 -10.66 -4.71 0.10
N THR A 161 -9.48 -4.50 -0.47
CA THR A 161 -9.34 -4.03 -1.84
C THR A 161 -8.65 -5.07 -2.68
N THR A 162 -9.09 -5.19 -3.92
CA THR A 162 -8.49 -6.07 -4.91
C THR A 162 -8.12 -5.24 -6.13
N GLY A 163 -6.87 -5.30 -6.55
CA GLY A 163 -6.36 -4.55 -7.69
C GLY A 163 -6.07 -5.45 -8.87
N VAL A 164 -6.36 -4.94 -10.06
CA VAL A 164 -6.02 -5.59 -11.32
C VAL A 164 -5.14 -4.64 -12.13
N GLY A 165 -4.07 -5.17 -12.69
CA GLY A 165 -3.14 -4.43 -13.55
C GLY A 165 -2.61 -5.26 -14.69
N VAL A 166 -1.82 -4.63 -15.55
CA VAL A 166 -1.17 -5.30 -16.68
C VAL A 166 0.34 -5.09 -16.65
N VAL A 167 1.08 -6.19 -16.72
CA VAL A 167 2.53 -6.18 -16.91
C VAL A 167 2.81 -6.14 -18.40
N PRO A 168 3.53 -5.12 -18.92
CA PRO A 168 3.92 -5.06 -20.32
C PRO A 168 4.76 -6.27 -20.74
N ALA A 169 4.78 -6.56 -22.04
CA ALA A 169 5.67 -7.57 -22.59
C ALA A 169 7.14 -7.19 -22.35
N GLY A 170 7.98 -8.18 -22.04
CA GLY A 170 9.41 -7.98 -21.79
C GLY A 170 9.78 -7.65 -20.35
N GLU A 171 8.84 -7.17 -19.52
CA GLU A 171 9.10 -6.99 -18.10
C GLU A 171 9.07 -8.31 -17.33
N SER A 172 9.87 -8.44 -16.28
CA SER A 172 9.91 -9.67 -15.48
C SER A 172 10.26 -9.40 -14.02
N VAL A 173 9.65 -8.38 -13.42
CA VAL A 173 9.82 -8.11 -11.99
C VAL A 173 9.21 -9.25 -11.17
N GLY A 174 9.91 -9.72 -10.14
CA GLY A 174 9.37 -10.72 -9.21
C GLY A 174 10.28 -10.98 -8.02
N GLY A 175 9.70 -11.31 -6.86
CA GLY A 175 10.45 -11.45 -5.60
C GLY A 175 11.54 -12.53 -5.58
N ALA A 176 11.52 -13.47 -6.54
CA ALA A 176 12.52 -14.53 -6.70
C ALA A 176 13.63 -14.21 -7.72
N ASN A 177 13.65 -12.99 -8.27
CA ASN A 177 14.51 -12.65 -9.40
C ASN A 177 15.78 -11.91 -9.02
N ALA A 178 16.04 -11.64 -7.73
CA ALA A 178 17.27 -11.00 -7.31
C ALA A 178 18.49 -11.89 -7.65
N ARG A 179 19.58 -11.26 -8.07
CA ARG A 179 20.80 -11.95 -8.52
C ARG A 179 22.01 -11.38 -7.80
N PRO A 180 23.04 -12.21 -7.52
CA PRO A 180 24.31 -11.68 -7.02
C PRO A 180 24.85 -10.56 -7.92
N GLY A 181 25.29 -9.48 -7.30
CA GLY A 181 25.74 -8.25 -7.96
C GLY A 181 24.65 -7.20 -8.19
N ASP A 182 23.38 -7.52 -7.99
CA ASP A 182 22.31 -6.51 -8.04
C ASP A 182 22.52 -5.44 -6.97
N VAL A 183 22.23 -4.20 -7.34
CA VAL A 183 22.26 -3.06 -6.44
C VAL A 183 20.90 -2.93 -5.75
N LEU A 184 20.92 -2.79 -4.43
CA LEU A 184 19.72 -2.54 -3.63
C LEU A 184 19.44 -1.04 -3.54
N LEU A 185 18.28 -0.63 -4.03
CA LEU A 185 17.78 0.74 -3.99
C LEU A 185 16.55 0.83 -3.10
N LEU A 186 16.44 1.90 -2.32
CA LEU A 186 15.30 2.23 -1.48
C LEU A 186 14.74 3.58 -1.92
N SER A 187 13.41 3.70 -2.04
CA SER A 187 12.78 4.90 -2.60
C SER A 187 12.78 6.13 -1.70
N GLY A 188 13.02 5.97 -0.41
CA GLY A 188 13.03 7.10 0.50
C GLY A 188 13.32 6.68 1.93
N THR A 189 13.09 7.60 2.85
CA THR A 189 13.16 7.39 4.29
C THR A 189 12.27 6.23 4.76
N ILE A 190 12.50 5.67 5.94
CA ILE A 190 11.66 4.58 6.49
C ILE A 190 11.08 4.93 7.85
N GLY A 191 9.99 4.23 8.20
CA GLY A 191 9.37 4.18 9.53
C GLY A 191 8.30 5.24 9.78
N GLU A 192 8.03 6.16 8.85
CA GLU A 192 7.07 7.25 9.08
C GLU A 192 5.65 6.77 9.34
N HIS A 193 5.13 5.83 8.55
CA HIS A 193 3.76 5.34 8.74
C HIS A 193 3.58 4.72 10.12
N GLY A 194 4.46 3.78 10.50
CA GLY A 194 4.35 3.15 11.81
C GLY A 194 4.46 4.14 12.97
N VAL A 195 5.39 5.11 12.90
CA VAL A 195 5.50 6.15 13.94
C VAL A 195 4.29 7.09 13.95
N ALA A 196 3.73 7.46 12.80
CA ALA A 196 2.54 8.30 12.71
C ALA A 196 1.31 7.64 13.35
N VAL A 197 1.12 6.33 13.12
CA VAL A 197 0.03 5.56 13.73
C VAL A 197 0.25 5.39 15.23
N LEU A 198 1.48 5.07 15.66
CA LEU A 198 1.79 4.90 17.09
C LEU A 198 1.65 6.18 17.89
N SER A 199 2.08 7.31 17.34
CA SER A 199 2.00 8.60 18.01
C SER A 199 0.56 8.94 18.42
N ARG A 200 -0.42 8.51 17.61
CA ARG A 200 -1.86 8.68 17.92
C ARG A 200 -2.37 7.71 18.98
N ARG A 201 -1.81 6.51 19.08
CA ARG A 201 -2.21 5.49 20.08
C ARG A 201 -1.67 5.81 21.46
N GLU A 202 -0.39 6.11 21.54
CA GLU A 202 0.32 6.34 22.80
C GLU A 202 0.21 7.80 23.29
N SER A 203 -0.54 8.65 22.57
CA SER A 203 -0.63 10.10 22.83
C SER A 203 0.74 10.78 22.93
N LEU A 204 1.73 10.26 22.18
CA LEU A 204 3.07 10.82 22.13
C LEU A 204 3.02 12.14 21.36
N GLN A 205 3.34 13.22 22.04
CA GLN A 205 3.43 14.55 21.44
C GLN A 205 4.90 14.86 21.18
N PHE A 206 5.32 14.73 19.92
CA PHE A 206 6.59 15.29 19.44
C PHE A 206 6.38 16.76 19.06
N GLU A 207 7.44 17.58 19.10
CA GLU A 207 7.36 19.00 18.70
C GLU A 207 6.89 19.17 17.24
N THR A 208 7.21 18.21 16.37
CA THR A 208 6.71 18.11 14.99
C THR A 208 6.02 16.77 14.79
N GLU A 209 4.79 16.80 14.27
CA GLU A 209 4.02 15.59 13.98
C GLU A 209 4.67 14.80 12.83
N VAL A 210 5.01 13.53 13.08
CA VAL A 210 5.42 12.59 12.03
C VAL A 210 4.17 12.18 11.26
N VAL A 211 4.24 12.33 9.94
CA VAL A 211 3.13 12.12 9.01
C VAL A 211 3.39 10.83 8.26
N SER A 212 2.38 9.96 8.16
CA SER A 212 2.47 8.72 7.39
C SER A 212 2.87 9.01 5.94
N ASP A 213 3.68 8.13 5.38
CA ASP A 213 4.15 8.18 4.01
C ASP A 213 3.19 7.54 2.99
N THR A 214 1.95 7.17 3.39
CA THR A 214 1.02 6.44 2.53
C THR A 214 0.82 7.14 1.18
N ALA A 215 1.19 6.46 0.10
CA ALA A 215 1.12 7.01 -1.26
C ALA A 215 1.10 5.90 -2.32
N ALA A 216 0.45 6.19 -3.46
CA ALA A 216 0.46 5.30 -4.63
C ALA A 216 1.79 5.46 -5.41
N LEU A 217 2.56 4.38 -5.52
CA LEU A 217 3.91 4.34 -6.07
C LEU A 217 3.97 3.95 -7.55
N HIS A 218 2.85 3.60 -8.17
CA HIS A 218 2.81 3.14 -9.57
C HIS A 218 3.46 4.11 -10.57
N THR A 219 3.41 5.43 -10.36
CA THR A 219 4.10 6.40 -11.23
C THR A 219 5.62 6.43 -11.00
N LEU A 220 6.05 6.22 -9.76
CA LEU A 220 7.48 6.06 -9.43
C LEU A 220 8.01 4.78 -10.08
N VAL A 221 7.29 3.66 -9.95
CA VAL A 221 7.64 2.40 -10.60
C VAL A 221 7.71 2.56 -12.12
N ALA A 222 6.72 3.23 -12.74
CA ALA A 222 6.74 3.49 -14.17
C ALA A 222 7.99 4.30 -14.59
N ALA A 223 8.38 5.31 -13.80
CA ALA A 223 9.60 6.07 -14.06
C ALA A 223 10.88 5.23 -13.93
N MET A 224 10.94 4.31 -12.96
CA MET A 224 12.04 3.36 -12.79
C MET A 224 12.18 2.42 -13.99
N LEU A 225 11.07 1.80 -14.41
CA LEU A 225 11.06 0.88 -15.55
C LEU A 225 11.43 1.59 -16.85
N ALA A 226 10.93 2.82 -17.07
CA ALA A 226 11.27 3.61 -18.24
C ALA A 226 12.76 4.02 -18.31
N ALA A 227 13.43 4.13 -17.16
CA ALA A 227 14.85 4.50 -17.09
C ALA A 227 15.81 3.31 -17.26
N ALA A 228 15.29 2.07 -17.24
CA ALA A 228 16.07 0.85 -17.32
C ALA A 228 15.80 0.09 -18.62
N PRO A 229 16.78 -0.67 -19.15
CA PRO A 229 16.48 -1.68 -20.15
C PRO A 229 15.46 -2.69 -19.62
N PRO A 230 14.54 -3.21 -20.46
CA PRO A 230 13.59 -4.23 -20.03
C PRO A 230 14.26 -5.40 -19.33
N GLY A 231 13.73 -5.79 -18.18
CA GLY A 231 14.27 -6.88 -17.35
C GLY A 231 15.53 -6.53 -16.53
N ALA A 232 15.98 -5.27 -16.51
CA ALA A 232 17.08 -4.84 -15.64
C ALA A 232 16.64 -4.47 -14.21
N VAL A 233 15.35 -4.20 -13.99
CA VAL A 233 14.75 -4.17 -12.64
C VAL A 233 14.28 -5.58 -12.32
N HIS A 234 14.98 -6.27 -11.42
CA HIS A 234 14.70 -7.66 -11.13
C HIS A 234 13.61 -7.81 -10.06
N VAL A 235 13.67 -6.99 -9.01
CA VAL A 235 12.74 -7.05 -7.88
C VAL A 235 12.21 -5.66 -7.55
N LEU A 236 10.93 -5.59 -7.24
CA LEU A 236 10.29 -4.49 -6.52
C LEU A 236 9.48 -5.10 -5.38
N ARG A 237 9.57 -4.52 -4.19
CA ARG A 237 8.72 -4.85 -3.03
C ARG A 237 8.48 -3.60 -2.20
N ASP A 238 7.30 -3.46 -1.65
CA ASP A 238 6.93 -2.43 -0.68
C ASP A 238 7.14 -2.96 0.75
N PRO A 239 7.93 -2.28 1.60
CA PRO A 239 8.23 -2.74 2.95
C PRO A 239 7.12 -2.35 3.94
N THR A 240 5.94 -2.96 3.78
CA THR A 240 4.77 -2.80 4.65
C THR A 240 4.96 -3.56 5.97
N ARG A 241 4.20 -4.62 6.25
CA ARG A 241 4.30 -5.38 7.51
C ARG A 241 5.68 -6.05 7.63
N GLY A 242 6.29 -5.87 8.81
CA GLY A 242 7.64 -6.34 9.09
C GLY A 242 8.75 -5.46 8.52
N GLY A 243 8.41 -4.36 7.85
CA GLY A 243 9.33 -3.33 7.38
C GLY A 243 10.39 -3.83 6.40
N LEU A 244 11.40 -3.00 6.17
CA LEU A 244 12.52 -3.29 5.28
C LEU A 244 13.24 -4.59 5.65
N GLY A 245 13.43 -4.87 6.94
CA GLY A 245 14.13 -6.06 7.42
C GLY A 245 13.46 -7.35 6.98
N THR A 246 12.14 -7.46 7.16
CA THR A 246 11.39 -8.65 6.73
C THR A 246 11.33 -8.76 5.22
N THR A 247 11.08 -7.65 4.51
CA THR A 247 11.03 -7.63 3.05
C THR A 247 12.33 -8.09 2.40
N LEU A 248 13.49 -7.64 2.90
CA LEU A 248 14.79 -8.10 2.38
C LEU A 248 14.99 -9.60 2.61
N ASN A 249 14.57 -10.11 3.78
CA ASN A 249 14.63 -11.54 4.09
C ASN A 249 13.71 -12.38 3.19
N GLU A 250 12.53 -11.87 2.84
CA GLU A 250 11.64 -12.51 1.86
C GLU A 250 12.29 -12.62 0.49
N ILE A 251 12.90 -11.52 0.00
CA ILE A 251 13.57 -11.50 -1.31
C ILE A 251 14.78 -12.44 -1.30
N ALA A 252 15.62 -12.38 -0.27
CA ALA A 252 16.80 -13.24 -0.11
C ALA A 252 16.41 -14.73 -0.14
N ARG A 253 15.36 -15.09 0.62
CA ARG A 253 14.84 -16.46 0.67
C ARG A 253 14.22 -16.91 -0.66
N GLN A 254 13.41 -16.07 -1.32
CA GLN A 254 12.73 -16.39 -2.57
C GLN A 254 13.72 -16.53 -3.74
N SER A 255 14.75 -15.68 -3.76
CA SER A 255 15.76 -15.66 -4.84
C SER A 255 16.93 -16.61 -4.60
N GLY A 256 17.11 -17.11 -3.36
CA GLY A 256 18.22 -18.00 -3.02
C GLY A 256 19.57 -17.28 -2.93
N VAL A 257 19.57 -16.04 -2.44
CA VAL A 257 20.74 -15.14 -2.38
C VAL A 257 20.90 -14.55 -0.98
N GLY A 258 22.07 -13.98 -0.69
CA GLY A 258 22.29 -13.14 0.49
C GLY A 258 22.22 -11.66 0.13
N MET A 259 22.26 -10.80 1.14
CA MET A 259 22.31 -9.34 0.97
C MET A 259 23.26 -8.70 1.97
N LEU A 260 23.98 -7.68 1.53
CA LEU A 260 24.77 -6.81 2.38
C LEU A 260 24.23 -5.39 2.27
N ILE A 261 23.64 -4.88 3.33
CA ILE A 261 23.14 -3.50 3.44
C ILE A 261 24.06 -2.65 4.32
N ASP A 262 24.05 -1.34 4.10
CA ASP A 262 24.82 -0.36 4.86
C ASP A 262 23.88 0.49 5.72
N GLU A 263 24.02 0.39 7.04
CA GLU A 263 23.22 1.13 8.02
C GLU A 263 23.32 2.65 7.83
N ALA A 264 24.48 3.17 7.39
CA ALA A 264 24.67 4.60 7.17
C ALA A 264 23.96 5.10 5.91
N ALA A 265 23.64 4.20 4.98
CA ALA A 265 23.04 4.53 3.69
C ALA A 265 21.50 4.50 3.72
N ILE A 266 20.90 3.93 4.77
CA ILE A 266 19.44 3.86 4.93
C ILE A 266 18.91 5.23 5.40
N PRO A 267 18.19 5.98 4.55
CA PRO A 267 17.64 7.27 4.93
C PRO A 267 16.56 7.12 6.01
N MET A 268 16.56 8.02 6.98
CA MET A 268 15.58 8.08 8.06
C MET A 268 15.38 9.52 8.52
N GLN A 269 14.16 9.86 8.95
CA GLN A 269 13.92 11.16 9.57
C GLN A 269 14.43 11.12 11.03
N PRO A 270 15.09 12.19 11.54
CA PRO A 270 15.53 12.25 12.93
C PRO A 270 14.41 12.01 13.94
N GLN A 271 13.19 12.45 13.62
CA GLN A 271 12.02 12.24 14.46
C GLN A 271 11.61 10.76 14.55
N VAL A 272 11.76 10.01 13.45
CA VAL A 272 11.50 8.57 13.43
C VAL A 272 12.56 7.83 14.22
N GLU A 273 13.84 8.18 14.06
CA GLU A 273 14.96 7.60 14.81
C GLU A 273 14.73 7.81 16.32
N ALA A 274 14.46 9.05 16.74
CA ALA A 274 14.18 9.38 18.14
C ALA A 274 12.95 8.66 18.71
N ALA A 275 11.87 8.53 17.93
CA ALA A 275 10.67 7.81 18.35
C ALA A 275 10.94 6.31 18.53
N CYS A 276 11.68 5.70 17.60
CA CYS A 276 12.06 4.30 17.66
C CYS A 276 12.99 4.02 18.86
N GLU A 277 13.97 4.89 19.12
CA GLU A 277 14.84 4.80 20.30
C GLU A 277 14.04 4.89 21.60
N LEU A 278 13.13 5.86 21.72
CA LEU A 278 12.30 6.04 22.91
C LEU A 278 11.41 4.82 23.19
N LEU A 279 10.89 4.19 22.14
CA LEU A 279 9.96 3.06 22.22
C LEU A 279 10.67 1.70 22.24
N GLY A 280 11.99 1.66 22.08
CA GLY A 280 12.76 0.41 22.00
C GLY A 280 12.43 -0.41 20.74
N LEU A 281 12.08 0.26 19.65
CA LEU A 281 11.74 -0.36 18.36
C LEU A 281 12.92 -0.28 17.40
N ASP A 282 13.13 -1.32 16.59
CA ASP A 282 14.09 -1.27 15.48
C ASP A 282 13.37 -0.73 14.23
N PRO A 283 13.79 0.44 13.69
CA PRO A 283 13.14 1.10 12.55
C PRO A 283 13.11 0.24 11.28
N LEU A 284 14.00 -0.75 11.13
CA LEU A 284 13.99 -1.65 9.98
C LEU A 284 12.74 -2.52 9.92
N TYR A 285 12.03 -2.70 11.03
CA TYR A 285 10.83 -3.54 11.10
C TYR A 285 9.54 -2.74 11.22
N ILE A 286 9.62 -1.43 11.07
CA ILE A 286 8.47 -0.53 11.09
C ILE A 286 7.88 -0.43 9.68
N ALA A 287 6.56 -0.53 9.61
CA ALA A 287 5.83 -0.52 8.34
C ALA A 287 5.89 0.84 7.62
N ASN A 288 5.92 0.75 6.29
CA ASN A 288 5.94 1.87 5.36
C ASN A 288 4.81 1.67 4.35
N GLU A 289 4.09 2.73 3.98
CA GLU A 289 2.91 2.65 3.10
C GLU A 289 3.06 3.47 1.81
N GLY A 290 4.26 4.01 1.58
CA GLY A 290 4.63 4.71 0.36
C GLY A 290 6.12 4.61 0.07
N LYS A 291 6.70 3.44 0.31
CA LYS A 291 8.10 3.14 -0.03
C LYS A 291 8.19 1.84 -0.80
N LEU A 292 9.27 1.69 -1.54
CA LEU A 292 9.66 0.45 -2.18
C LEU A 292 11.16 0.21 -2.04
N VAL A 293 11.54 -1.05 -2.04
CA VAL A 293 12.90 -1.53 -2.22
C VAL A 293 13.00 -2.26 -3.57
N ALA A 294 14.12 -2.07 -4.26
CA ALA A 294 14.37 -2.65 -5.57
C ALA A 294 15.73 -3.34 -5.62
N ALA A 295 15.79 -4.48 -6.30
CA ALA A 295 17.06 -5.08 -6.74
C ALA A 295 17.20 -4.82 -8.25
N VAL A 296 18.26 -4.11 -8.63
CA VAL A 296 18.47 -3.60 -9.99
C VAL A 296 19.83 -4.05 -10.49
N ALA A 297 19.90 -4.46 -11.76
CA ALA A 297 21.15 -4.83 -12.40
C ALA A 297 22.18 -3.67 -12.30
N PRO A 298 23.46 -3.96 -11.99
CA PRO A 298 24.45 -2.92 -11.68
C PRO A 298 24.60 -1.85 -12.77
N GLN A 299 24.50 -2.24 -14.04
CA GLN A 299 24.59 -1.32 -15.18
C GLN A 299 23.40 -0.34 -15.31
N ALA A 300 22.26 -0.64 -14.70
CA ALA A 300 21.05 0.20 -14.73
C ALA A 300 20.83 0.99 -13.43
N ALA A 301 21.55 0.64 -12.35
CA ALA A 301 21.32 1.17 -11.01
C ALA A 301 21.38 2.71 -10.93
N GLU A 302 22.38 3.34 -11.54
CA GLU A 302 22.52 4.81 -11.51
C GLU A 302 21.40 5.53 -12.27
N ALA A 303 20.99 4.98 -13.43
CA ALA A 303 19.90 5.56 -14.21
C ALA A 303 18.56 5.46 -13.47
N VAL A 304 18.29 4.29 -12.86
CA VAL A 304 17.08 4.07 -12.04
C VAL A 304 17.09 4.97 -10.81
N LEU A 305 18.20 5.07 -10.08
CA LEU A 305 18.32 5.93 -8.91
C LEU A 305 18.11 7.41 -9.26
N ALA A 306 18.65 7.87 -10.39
CA ALA A 306 18.41 9.22 -10.90
C ALA A 306 16.92 9.46 -11.21
N ALA A 307 16.26 8.50 -11.86
CA ALA A 307 14.82 8.58 -12.15
C ALA A 307 13.98 8.60 -10.86
N MET A 308 14.35 7.80 -9.85
CA MET A 308 13.69 7.83 -8.54
C MET A 308 13.81 9.21 -7.91
N ARG A 309 15.01 9.78 -7.85
CA ARG A 309 15.27 11.11 -7.25
C ARG A 309 14.59 12.27 -7.98
N ALA A 310 14.36 12.13 -9.28
CA ALA A 310 13.60 13.10 -10.07
C ALA A 310 12.09 13.04 -9.79
N HIS A 311 11.59 11.93 -9.26
CA HIS A 311 10.18 11.76 -8.91
C HIS A 311 9.90 12.25 -7.48
N PRO A 312 8.81 12.98 -7.20
CA PRO A 312 8.53 13.53 -5.86
C PRO A 312 8.52 12.47 -4.74
N LEU A 313 7.92 11.31 -5.00
CA LEU A 313 7.88 10.17 -4.05
C LEU A 313 9.22 9.43 -3.88
N GLY A 314 10.21 9.74 -4.72
CA GLY A 314 11.53 9.11 -4.70
C GLY A 314 12.67 10.09 -4.40
N ALA A 315 12.36 11.33 -4.00
CA ALA A 315 13.35 12.40 -3.83
C ALA A 315 14.49 12.03 -2.85
N ASN A 316 14.18 11.23 -1.83
CA ASN A 316 15.12 10.74 -0.83
C ASN A 316 15.67 9.33 -1.15
N ALA A 317 15.54 8.87 -2.40
CA ALA A 317 16.00 7.55 -2.78
C ALA A 317 17.52 7.37 -2.59
N ALA A 318 17.89 6.18 -2.15
CA ALA A 318 19.27 5.85 -1.82
C ALA A 318 19.63 4.43 -2.28
N ARG A 319 20.91 4.24 -2.63
CA ARG A 319 21.51 2.92 -2.69
C ARG A 319 21.81 2.47 -1.28
N ILE A 320 21.26 1.35 -0.85
CA ILE A 320 21.38 0.86 0.53
C ILE A 320 22.25 -0.39 0.66
N GLY A 321 22.65 -1.02 -0.44
CA GLY A 321 23.41 -2.25 -0.38
C GLY A 321 23.54 -2.96 -1.72
N GLU A 322 23.82 -4.26 -1.64
CA GLU A 322 23.96 -5.15 -2.78
C GLU A 322 23.48 -6.57 -2.43
N VAL A 323 23.08 -7.30 -3.46
CA VAL A 323 22.78 -8.73 -3.40
C VAL A 323 24.08 -9.51 -3.60
N ILE A 324 24.33 -10.50 -2.75
CA ILE A 324 25.55 -11.30 -2.73
C ILE A 324 25.26 -12.80 -2.87
N GLU A 325 26.27 -13.57 -3.24
CA GLU A 325 26.21 -15.02 -3.08
C GLU A 325 26.26 -15.38 -1.59
N ASP A 326 25.28 -16.14 -1.12
CA ASP A 326 25.26 -16.70 0.23
C ASP A 326 24.35 -17.94 0.29
N GLU A 327 24.94 -19.10 0.56
CA GLU A 327 24.20 -20.37 0.70
C GLU A 327 23.21 -20.33 1.87
N HIS A 328 23.47 -19.51 2.89
CA HIS A 328 22.60 -19.36 4.05
C HIS A 328 21.48 -18.35 3.83
N ARG A 329 21.58 -17.54 2.76
CA ARG A 329 20.58 -16.52 2.36
C ARG A 329 20.35 -15.47 3.44
N PHE A 330 21.41 -15.04 4.12
CA PHE A 330 21.32 -14.05 5.17
C PHE A 330 21.27 -12.63 4.61
N VAL A 331 20.51 -11.79 5.30
CA VAL A 331 20.62 -10.33 5.18
C VAL A 331 21.56 -9.86 6.29
N GLN A 332 22.68 -9.26 5.89
CA GLN A 332 23.69 -8.71 6.79
C GLN A 332 23.72 -7.19 6.65
N MET A 333 23.90 -6.50 7.76
CA MET A 333 24.06 -5.05 7.79
C MET A 333 25.44 -4.67 8.29
N ALA A 334 26.18 -3.90 7.50
CA ALA A 334 27.35 -3.18 7.96
C ALA A 334 26.92 -2.02 8.86
N THR A 335 27.42 -2.00 10.09
CA THR A 335 27.02 -1.01 11.08
C THR A 335 27.84 0.27 10.93
N ARG A 336 27.32 1.38 11.45
CA ARG A 336 28.03 2.68 11.52
C ARG A 336 29.38 2.60 12.25
N PHE A 337 29.62 1.53 13.01
CA PHE A 337 30.85 1.29 13.79
C PHE A 337 31.83 0.30 13.10
N GLY A 338 31.55 -0.11 11.86
CA GLY A 338 32.42 -0.98 11.05
C GLY A 338 32.26 -2.48 11.31
N GLY A 339 31.33 -2.88 12.17
CA GLY A 339 30.96 -4.28 12.38
C GLY A 339 29.91 -4.77 11.38
N ARG A 340 29.55 -6.05 11.45
CA ARG A 340 28.39 -6.60 10.73
C ARG A 340 27.45 -7.30 11.70
N ARG A 341 26.15 -7.14 11.50
CA ARG A 341 25.10 -7.91 12.19
C ARG A 341 24.15 -8.56 11.21
N VAL A 342 23.53 -9.66 11.60
CA VAL A 342 22.41 -10.25 10.84
C VAL A 342 21.16 -9.40 11.08
N VAL A 343 20.43 -9.12 10.00
CA VAL A 343 19.07 -8.59 10.03
C VAL A 343 18.16 -9.79 9.82
N ASP A 344 17.66 -10.35 10.92
CA ASP A 344 16.90 -11.59 10.90
C ASP A 344 15.40 -11.34 10.64
N TRP A 345 14.64 -12.42 10.51
CA TRP A 345 13.19 -12.35 10.50
C TRP A 345 12.67 -11.75 11.80
N LEU A 346 11.61 -10.95 11.67
CA LEU A 346 10.87 -10.46 12.81
C LEU A 346 10.17 -11.64 13.53
N SER A 347 10.45 -11.83 14.82
CA SER A 347 9.88 -12.93 15.62
C SER A 347 8.38 -12.80 15.88
N GLY A 348 7.81 -11.60 15.77
CA GLY A 348 6.38 -11.31 15.98
C GLY A 348 6.08 -9.84 15.71
N GLU A 349 4.81 -9.52 15.40
CA GLU A 349 4.41 -8.15 15.04
C GLU A 349 4.59 -7.20 16.24
N PRO A 350 5.50 -6.21 16.18
CA PRO A 350 5.69 -5.29 17.30
C PRO A 350 4.47 -4.38 17.48
N LEU A 351 3.73 -4.14 16.39
CA LEU A 351 2.66 -3.13 16.32
C LEU A 351 1.40 -3.73 15.67
N PRO A 352 0.47 -4.30 16.45
CA PRO A 352 -0.74 -4.90 15.87
C PRO A 352 -1.57 -3.84 15.15
N ARG A 353 -2.20 -4.22 14.03
CA ARG A 353 -3.13 -3.38 13.26
C ARG A 353 -2.50 -2.09 12.74
N ILE A 354 -1.27 -2.16 12.25
CA ILE A 354 -0.57 -0.99 11.71
C ILE A 354 -1.12 -0.57 10.35
N CYS A 355 -1.61 -1.51 9.55
CA CYS A 355 -2.21 -1.33 8.22
C CYS A 355 -3.56 -2.05 8.12
#